data_AF-A0A2N2KGP3-F1
#
_entry.id   AF-A0A2N2KGP3-F1
#
_cell.length_a   1.000
_cell.length_b   1.000
_cell.length_c   1.000
_cell.angle_alpha   90.00
_cell.angle_beta   90.00
_cell.angle_gamma   90.00
#
_symmetry.space_group_name_H-M   'P 1'
#
loop_
_entity.id
_entity.type
_entity.pdbx_description
1 polymer ?
#
loop_
_entity_poly.entity_id
_entity_poly.type
_entity_poly.pdbx_seq_one_letter_code
_entity_poly.pdbx_strand_id
1 'polypeptide(L)'
;MITVKKKISMGVVLFLFILMGIVGNSTADTITLPVPTPLNTGQNGDFFAYSFAINNYFYGSPIPQSSPGQISSDLVIYTGTNNGPVNDNNSPAIGGNVDNPFASPSGSDTTSFNTSTGTEYNATDWGAGDRTGTWDISLTSLRNFLTVNGQTLSPVILFQQNQENSQGATAQDIFGWGAVTLWNSDTGTYANGLKFEFAGPTRTGAAWNTPYTGDGIAAADPANFIHSAAAVNGEYVFGAGRECLDAAGVPVACDSPLRVYPASGPGFNQNLGANQFAYGIVSPELNTALAACFANPASCAYDTFSLDLQLRNLTNGYEQMIIRAGSIARVPEPATLLLLGLGLIGLAGFSRRKFKK
;
A
#
# COMPACT_ATOMS: atom_id res chain seq x y z
N MET A 1 17.26 -78.83 6.80
CA MET A 1 16.98 -77.54 7.48
C MET A 1 17.84 -76.49 6.79
N ILE A 2 17.30 -75.80 5.77
CA ILE A 2 18.04 -74.81 4.95
C ILE A 2 17.21 -73.53 4.96
N THR A 3 17.75 -72.48 5.56
CA THR A 3 17.08 -71.19 5.73
C THR A 3 17.53 -70.25 4.62
N VAL A 4 16.60 -69.89 3.72
CA VAL A 4 16.82 -68.87 2.68
C VAL A 4 16.57 -67.48 3.28
N LYS A 5 17.62 -66.65 3.34
CA LYS A 5 17.50 -65.22 3.68
C LYS A 5 17.03 -64.43 2.44
N LYS A 6 15.80 -63.92 2.45
CA LYS A 6 15.32 -62.91 1.48
C LYS A 6 15.93 -61.54 1.85
N LYS A 7 16.82 -61.03 1.00
CA LYS A 7 17.21 -59.61 0.97
C LYS A 7 16.11 -58.85 0.23
N ILE A 8 15.34 -58.00 0.92
CA ILE A 8 14.49 -57.00 0.28
C ILE A 8 15.37 -55.77 0.07
N SER A 9 15.55 -55.40 -1.19
CA SER A 9 16.38 -54.30 -1.67
C SER A 9 15.82 -52.94 -1.22
N MET A 10 16.58 -52.27 -0.37
CA MET A 10 16.39 -50.91 0.13
C MET A 10 16.68 -49.83 -0.94
N GLY A 11 16.25 -50.06 -2.19
CA GLY A 11 16.62 -49.25 -3.36
C GLY A 11 15.45 -48.60 -4.10
N VAL A 12 14.20 -48.92 -3.75
CA VAL A 12 13.00 -48.44 -4.49
C VAL A 12 12.22 -47.37 -3.71
N VAL A 13 12.47 -47.20 -2.42
CA VAL A 13 11.77 -46.19 -1.60
C VAL A 13 12.41 -44.79 -1.71
N LEU A 14 13.67 -44.69 -2.15
CA LEU A 14 14.38 -43.41 -2.21
C LEU A 14 14.10 -42.60 -3.50
N PHE A 15 13.50 -43.22 -4.53
CA PHE A 15 13.22 -42.55 -5.81
C PHE A 15 11.81 -41.97 -5.92
N LEU A 16 10.91 -42.27 -4.97
CA LEU A 16 9.54 -41.73 -4.99
C LEU A 16 9.38 -40.39 -4.24
N PHE A 17 10.40 -39.93 -3.51
CA PHE A 17 10.35 -38.65 -2.79
C PHE A 17 10.92 -37.45 -3.57
N ILE A 18 11.48 -37.66 -4.77
CA ILE A 18 12.12 -36.59 -5.57
C ILE A 18 11.17 -36.04 -6.66
N LEU A 19 9.96 -36.59 -6.81
CA LEU A 19 8.96 -36.15 -7.80
C LEU A 19 7.66 -35.57 -7.22
N MET A 20 7.57 -35.37 -5.89
CA MET A 20 6.54 -34.47 -5.35
C MET A 20 7.00 -33.05 -5.63
N GLY A 21 6.45 -32.52 -6.72
CA GLY A 21 6.76 -31.22 -7.27
C GLY A 21 6.90 -30.16 -6.18
N ILE A 22 7.94 -29.36 -6.34
CA ILE A 22 7.94 -27.97 -5.92
C ILE A 22 6.79 -27.32 -6.71
N VAL A 23 5.55 -27.52 -6.26
CA VAL A 23 4.52 -26.53 -6.46
C VAL A 23 4.99 -25.43 -5.52
N GLY A 24 5.79 -24.51 -6.06
CA GLY A 24 5.96 -23.21 -5.45
C GLY A 24 4.58 -22.58 -5.47
N ASN A 25 3.77 -22.87 -4.45
CA ASN A 25 2.73 -21.95 -4.03
C ASN A 25 3.52 -20.71 -3.65
N SER A 26 3.69 -19.78 -4.59
CA SER A 26 4.00 -18.40 -4.24
C SER A 26 2.82 -17.98 -3.38
N THR A 27 2.99 -18.08 -2.06
CA THR A 27 2.03 -17.54 -1.12
C THR A 27 1.89 -16.07 -1.50
N ALA A 28 0.67 -15.65 -1.89
CA ALA A 28 0.40 -14.26 -2.17
C ALA A 28 0.96 -13.41 -1.03
N ASP A 29 1.76 -12.39 -1.37
CA ASP A 29 2.36 -11.55 -0.36
C ASP A 29 1.23 -10.77 0.35
N THR A 30 1.23 -10.79 1.67
CA THR A 30 0.19 -10.13 2.47
C THR A 30 0.82 -9.13 3.41
N ILE A 31 0.10 -8.04 3.69
CA ILE A 31 0.57 -7.02 4.61
C ILE A 31 -0.32 -6.94 5.86
N THR A 32 0.31 -6.78 7.02
CA THR A 32 -0.40 -6.51 8.28
C THR A 32 -0.04 -5.11 8.74
N LEU A 33 -1.06 -4.24 8.80
CA LEU A 33 -0.91 -2.89 9.33
C LEU A 33 -1.32 -2.87 10.81
N PRO A 34 -0.64 -2.05 11.65
CA PRO A 34 -1.10 -1.82 13.01
C PRO A 34 -2.47 -1.14 13.02
N VAL A 35 -3.17 -1.21 14.15
CA VAL A 35 -4.41 -0.44 14.35
C VAL A 35 -4.11 1.06 14.15
N PRO A 36 -4.93 1.81 13.40
CA PRO A 36 -4.75 3.24 13.22
C PRO A 36 -4.77 3.98 14.56
N THR A 37 -3.83 4.88 14.75
CA THR A 37 -3.70 5.81 15.87
C THR A 37 -3.12 7.13 15.36
N PRO A 38 -3.28 8.25 16.09
CA PRO A 38 -2.65 9.51 15.70
C PRO A 38 -1.12 9.43 15.56
N LEU A 39 -0.46 8.46 16.21
CA LEU A 39 0.99 8.29 16.17
C LEU A 39 1.50 7.65 14.87
N ASN A 40 0.67 6.82 14.23
CA ASN A 40 1.10 5.94 13.15
C ASN A 40 0.30 6.11 11.85
N THR A 41 -0.71 6.98 11.87
CA THR A 41 -1.55 7.30 10.72
C THR A 41 -1.92 8.76 10.67
N GLY A 42 -2.02 9.30 9.45
CA GLY A 42 -2.76 10.51 9.15
C GLY A 42 -4.09 10.18 8.47
N GLN A 43 -5.18 10.85 8.85
CA GLN A 43 -6.45 10.73 8.15
C GLN A 43 -6.55 11.77 7.04
N ASN A 44 -6.83 11.32 5.81
CA ASN A 44 -6.94 12.16 4.62
C ASN A 44 -8.18 11.74 3.81
N GLY A 45 -9.27 12.49 3.98
CA GLY A 45 -10.58 12.11 3.46
C GLY A 45 -11.09 10.80 4.09
N ASP A 46 -11.49 9.86 3.24
CA ASP A 46 -12.02 8.54 3.62
C ASP A 46 -10.93 7.50 3.91
N PHE A 47 -9.66 7.92 3.93
CA PHE A 47 -8.51 7.02 4.05
C PHE A 47 -7.59 7.39 5.21
N PHE A 48 -6.91 6.38 5.72
CA PHE A 48 -5.75 6.50 6.59
C PHE A 48 -4.49 6.19 5.80
N ALA A 49 -3.49 7.06 5.91
CA ALA A 49 -2.15 6.86 5.39
C ALA A 49 -1.19 6.51 6.54
N TYR A 50 -0.50 5.38 6.41
CA TYR A 50 0.57 4.95 7.29
C TYR A 50 1.92 5.28 6.65
N SER A 51 2.85 5.84 7.42
CA SER A 51 4.27 5.84 7.03
C SER A 51 4.93 4.54 7.49
N PHE A 52 5.56 3.83 6.56
CA PHE A 52 6.33 2.63 6.91
C PHE A 52 7.61 2.94 7.69
N ALA A 53 8.23 4.10 7.48
CA ALA A 53 9.38 4.55 8.28
C ALA A 53 8.98 4.77 9.76
N ILE A 54 7.84 5.43 9.99
CA ILE A 54 7.30 5.65 11.34
C ILE A 54 6.87 4.32 11.96
N ASN A 55 6.17 3.47 11.21
CA ASN A 55 5.76 2.15 11.70
C ASN A 55 6.95 1.26 12.06
N ASN A 56 8.00 1.28 11.25
CA ASN A 56 9.22 0.54 11.54
C ASN A 56 9.86 1.01 12.85
N TYR A 57 9.88 2.33 13.09
CA TYR A 57 10.46 2.90 14.32
C TYR A 57 9.68 2.51 15.57
N PHE A 58 8.34 2.64 15.57
CA PHE A 58 7.53 2.41 16.77
C PHE A 58 7.13 0.95 16.99
N TYR A 59 6.94 0.18 15.93
CA TYR A 59 6.39 -1.18 15.99
C TYR A 59 7.33 -2.25 15.43
N GLY A 60 8.49 -1.88 14.88
CA GLY A 60 9.41 -2.83 14.26
C GLY A 60 8.86 -3.47 12.98
N SER A 61 7.78 -2.92 12.41
CA SER A 61 7.17 -3.43 11.19
C SER A 61 8.17 -3.33 10.02
N PRO A 62 8.42 -4.42 9.28
CA PRO A 62 9.27 -4.36 8.09
C PRO A 62 8.71 -3.39 7.06
N ILE A 63 9.59 -2.65 6.39
CA ILE A 63 9.22 -1.77 5.28
C ILE A 63 9.02 -2.64 4.02
N PRO A 64 7.82 -2.65 3.42
CA PRO A 64 7.54 -3.41 2.21
C PRO A 64 8.46 -2.99 1.06
N GLN A 65 8.86 -3.97 0.26
CA GLN A 65 9.81 -3.76 -0.83
C GLN A 65 9.07 -3.58 -2.16
N SER A 66 9.61 -2.77 -3.07
CA SER A 66 8.93 -2.34 -4.30
C SER A 66 9.70 -2.67 -5.60
N SER A 67 10.88 -3.28 -5.52
CA SER A 67 11.63 -3.63 -6.74
C SER A 67 10.78 -4.53 -7.66
N PRO A 68 10.98 -4.52 -9.00
CA PRO A 68 10.10 -5.23 -9.95
C PRO A 68 9.81 -6.70 -9.60
N GLY A 69 10.82 -7.46 -9.14
CA GLY A 69 10.64 -8.86 -8.72
C GLY A 69 9.92 -9.06 -7.38
N GLN A 70 9.73 -8.01 -6.58
CA GLN A 70 9.08 -8.03 -5.26
C GLN A 70 7.61 -7.63 -5.32
N ILE A 71 7.17 -7.05 -6.44
CA ILE A 71 5.78 -6.62 -6.68
C ILE A 71 5.05 -7.52 -7.69
N SER A 72 5.69 -8.61 -8.13
CA SER A 72 5.15 -9.47 -9.20
C SER A 72 3.88 -10.23 -8.80
N SER A 73 3.57 -10.30 -7.50
CA SER A 73 2.37 -10.93 -6.95
C SER A 73 1.29 -9.92 -6.54
N ASP A 74 1.49 -8.64 -6.80
CA ASP A 74 0.56 -7.56 -6.47
C ASP A 74 -0.20 -7.09 -7.71
N LEU A 75 -1.31 -6.37 -7.50
CA LEU A 75 -1.95 -5.59 -8.56
C LEU A 75 -1.19 -4.27 -8.68
N VAL A 76 -0.54 -4.01 -9.80
CA VAL A 76 0.16 -2.73 -9.99
C VAL A 76 -0.73 -1.78 -10.75
N ILE A 77 -0.93 -0.60 -10.20
CA ILE A 77 -1.74 0.48 -10.76
C ILE A 77 -0.87 1.40 -11.61
N TYR A 78 0.33 1.69 -11.11
CA TYR A 78 1.20 2.73 -11.65
C TYR A 78 2.66 2.35 -11.39
N THR A 79 3.53 2.44 -12.40
CA THR A 79 4.90 1.96 -12.26
C THR A 79 5.92 2.63 -13.19
N GLY A 80 7.10 2.90 -12.64
CA GLY A 80 8.27 3.38 -13.39
C GLY A 80 9.15 2.31 -14.02
N THR A 81 8.89 1.01 -13.78
CA THR A 81 9.62 -0.05 -14.49
C THR A 81 8.94 -0.41 -15.80
N ASN A 82 9.74 -0.58 -16.86
CA ASN A 82 9.36 -1.19 -18.13
C ASN A 82 10.06 -2.55 -18.36
N ASN A 83 10.87 -3.00 -17.40
CA ASN A 83 11.61 -4.27 -17.48
C ASN A 83 10.68 -5.44 -17.15
N GLY A 84 10.48 -6.36 -18.08
CA GLY A 84 9.66 -7.55 -17.86
C GLY A 84 10.16 -8.44 -16.71
N PRO A 85 9.27 -9.15 -15.97
CA PRO A 85 7.81 -9.05 -15.99
C PRO A 85 7.37 -7.95 -15.01
N VAL A 86 7.04 -6.78 -15.54
CA VAL A 86 6.13 -5.86 -14.86
C VAL A 86 4.79 -6.58 -14.91
N ASN A 87 4.48 -7.29 -13.82
CA ASN A 87 3.20 -7.92 -13.48
C ASN A 87 2.10 -7.70 -14.54
N ASP A 88 1.84 -8.74 -15.31
CA ASP A 88 0.63 -8.80 -16.11
C ASP A 88 -0.54 -8.97 -15.13
N ASN A 89 -1.24 -7.87 -14.83
CA ASN A 89 -2.42 -7.93 -13.98
C ASN A 89 -3.46 -8.90 -14.58
N ASN A 90 -3.40 -9.16 -15.90
CA ASN A 90 -4.25 -10.11 -16.59
C ASN A 90 -3.81 -11.57 -16.50
N SER A 91 -2.96 -11.91 -15.50
CA SER A 91 -2.70 -13.30 -15.15
C SER A 91 -4.00 -14.10 -14.96
N PRO A 92 -4.09 -15.35 -15.47
CA PRO A 92 -5.27 -16.20 -15.30
C PRO A 92 -5.70 -16.40 -13.85
N ALA A 93 -4.79 -16.22 -12.88
CA ALA A 93 -5.09 -16.34 -11.45
C ALA A 93 -5.95 -15.19 -10.90
N ILE A 94 -5.90 -14.01 -11.52
CA ILE A 94 -6.68 -12.82 -11.13
C ILE A 94 -8.04 -12.82 -11.86
N GLY A 95 -8.14 -13.52 -12.99
CA GLY A 95 -9.40 -13.68 -13.75
C GLY A 95 -9.56 -12.73 -14.93
N GLY A 96 -8.52 -11.96 -15.28
CA GLY A 96 -8.36 -11.29 -16.58
C GLY A 96 -9.20 -10.03 -16.84
N ASN A 97 -9.99 -9.56 -15.87
CA ASN A 97 -10.78 -8.32 -15.98
C ASN A 97 -10.17 -7.23 -15.09
N VAL A 98 -9.00 -6.76 -15.49
CA VAL A 98 -8.20 -5.77 -14.75
C VAL A 98 -7.28 -5.01 -15.70
N ASP A 99 -7.12 -3.72 -15.44
CA ASP A 99 -6.23 -2.90 -16.25
C ASP A 99 -4.77 -3.22 -15.97
N ASN A 100 -3.98 -3.08 -17.02
CA ASN A 100 -2.54 -3.04 -16.88
C ASN A 100 -2.09 -1.72 -16.22
N PRO A 101 -0.89 -1.68 -15.62
CA PRO A 101 -0.43 -0.48 -14.93
C PRO A 101 -0.22 0.72 -15.86
N PHE A 102 -0.49 1.91 -15.34
CA PHE A 102 -0.05 3.17 -15.93
C PHE A 102 1.48 3.32 -15.86
N ALA A 103 2.05 3.93 -16.89
CA ALA A 103 3.44 4.32 -16.92
C ALA A 103 3.67 5.55 -16.02
N SER A 104 4.64 5.44 -15.11
CA SER A 104 5.19 6.62 -14.44
C SER A 104 5.79 7.56 -15.48
N PRO A 105 5.50 8.87 -15.43
CA PRO A 105 6.19 9.84 -16.27
C PRO A 105 7.70 9.69 -16.08
N SER A 106 8.45 9.56 -17.16
CA SER A 106 9.92 9.42 -17.11
C SER A 106 10.57 10.61 -17.80
N GLY A 107 11.62 11.15 -17.19
CA GLY A 107 12.31 12.37 -17.65
C GLY A 107 12.14 13.54 -16.69
N SER A 108 13.12 14.44 -16.66
CA SER A 108 13.21 15.59 -15.73
C SER A 108 12.11 16.64 -15.90
N ASP A 109 11.30 16.55 -16.96
CA ASP A 109 10.43 17.64 -17.41
C ASP A 109 8.95 17.41 -17.05
N THR A 110 8.59 16.22 -16.55
CA THR A 110 7.22 15.89 -16.15
C THR A 110 7.07 15.93 -14.63
N THR A 111 6.39 16.97 -14.13
CA THR A 111 6.18 17.19 -12.69
C THR A 111 4.83 16.71 -12.17
N SER A 112 4.01 16.10 -13.02
CA SER A 112 2.68 15.62 -12.66
C SER A 112 2.30 14.34 -13.39
N PHE A 113 1.35 13.62 -12.79
CA PHE A 113 0.68 12.46 -13.37
C PHE A 113 -0.82 12.56 -13.13
N ASN A 114 -1.62 12.08 -14.08
CA ASN A 114 -3.06 11.96 -13.97
C ASN A 114 -3.53 10.78 -14.82
N THR A 115 -4.33 9.86 -14.26
CA THR A 115 -4.87 8.69 -14.99
C THR A 115 -5.65 9.09 -16.24
N SER A 116 -6.36 10.24 -16.24
CA SER A 116 -7.09 10.77 -17.41
C SER A 116 -6.21 11.11 -18.62
N THR A 117 -4.91 11.28 -18.41
CA THR A 117 -3.94 11.60 -19.47
C THR A 117 -2.76 10.62 -19.51
N GLY A 118 -2.69 9.72 -18.54
CA GLY A 118 -1.63 8.74 -18.38
C GLY A 118 -1.69 7.70 -19.48
N THR A 119 -0.53 7.11 -19.79
CA THR A 119 -0.46 5.98 -20.73
C THR A 119 -0.43 4.68 -19.96
N GLU A 120 -1.39 3.80 -20.21
CA GLU A 120 -1.37 2.43 -19.73
C GLU A 120 -0.42 1.57 -20.56
N TYR A 121 0.31 0.68 -19.90
CA TYR A 121 1.12 -0.31 -20.58
C TYR A 121 0.24 -1.38 -21.20
N ASN A 122 0.33 -1.58 -22.52
CA ASN A 122 -0.44 -2.61 -23.22
C ASN A 122 -1.93 -2.58 -22.85
N ALA A 123 -2.57 -1.41 -22.89
CA ALA A 123 -3.97 -1.22 -22.52
C ALA A 123 -4.86 -2.37 -23.06
N THR A 124 -5.60 -3.00 -22.16
CA THR A 124 -6.44 -4.17 -22.46
C THR A 124 -7.90 -3.82 -22.22
N ASP A 125 -8.65 -3.60 -23.29
CA ASP A 125 -10.10 -3.45 -23.22
C ASP A 125 -10.75 -4.78 -22.79
N TRP A 126 -11.26 -4.82 -21.57
CA TRP A 126 -12.01 -5.96 -21.03
C TRP A 126 -13.53 -5.69 -20.92
N GLY A 127 -14.01 -4.61 -21.55
CA GLY A 127 -15.43 -4.34 -21.78
C GLY A 127 -15.98 -3.16 -20.99
N ALA A 128 -17.27 -3.21 -20.64
CA ALA A 128 -18.00 -2.07 -20.08
C ALA A 128 -17.49 -1.56 -18.72
N GLY A 129 -16.66 -2.34 -18.01
CA GLY A 129 -16.03 -1.96 -16.75
C GLY A 129 -14.66 -1.28 -16.92
N ASP A 130 -14.07 -1.31 -18.11
CA ASP A 130 -12.86 -0.55 -18.44
C ASP A 130 -13.28 0.87 -18.87
N ARG A 131 -12.76 1.86 -18.15
CA ARG A 131 -13.06 3.27 -18.37
C ARG A 131 -11.77 4.05 -18.57
N THR A 132 -11.72 4.76 -19.70
CA THR A 132 -10.68 5.76 -19.94
C THR A 132 -10.57 6.76 -18.79
N GLY A 133 -9.35 6.86 -18.25
CA GLY A 133 -8.97 7.82 -17.24
C GLY A 133 -9.04 7.32 -15.80
N THR A 134 -9.29 6.03 -15.61
CA THR A 134 -9.18 5.33 -14.33
C THR A 134 -8.34 4.07 -14.51
N TRP A 135 -7.84 3.50 -13.41
CA TRP A 135 -7.37 2.13 -13.37
C TRP A 135 -8.48 1.25 -12.81
N ASP A 136 -8.88 0.23 -13.54
CA ASP A 136 -10.12 -0.51 -13.32
C ASP A 136 -9.88 -2.00 -13.06
N ILE A 137 -10.73 -2.58 -12.23
CA ILE A 137 -10.76 -4.02 -11.95
C ILE A 137 -12.19 -4.47 -11.63
N SER A 138 -12.60 -5.62 -12.17
CA SER A 138 -13.87 -6.21 -11.76
C SER A 138 -13.84 -6.64 -10.29
N LEU A 139 -14.94 -6.50 -9.56
CA LEU A 139 -15.02 -6.94 -8.16
C LEU A 139 -14.83 -8.44 -7.99
N THR A 140 -15.10 -9.23 -9.02
CA THR A 140 -14.80 -10.66 -9.02
C THR A 140 -13.28 -10.89 -9.07
N SER A 141 -12.57 -10.21 -9.96
CA SER A 141 -11.11 -10.28 -10.04
C SER A 141 -10.43 -9.75 -8.78
N LEU A 142 -10.89 -8.61 -8.25
CA LEU A 142 -10.39 -8.05 -7.01
C LEU A 142 -10.60 -9.01 -5.84
N ARG A 143 -11.78 -9.63 -5.72
CA ARG A 143 -12.04 -10.64 -4.68
C ARG A 143 -11.12 -11.84 -4.81
N ASN A 144 -10.90 -12.34 -6.01
CA ASN A 144 -10.00 -13.46 -6.25
C ASN A 144 -8.57 -13.13 -5.80
N PHE A 145 -8.08 -11.95 -6.19
CA PHE A 145 -6.77 -11.45 -5.76
C PHE A 145 -6.66 -11.31 -4.24
N LEU A 146 -7.66 -10.72 -3.58
CA LEU A 146 -7.66 -10.49 -2.14
C LEU A 146 -7.92 -11.77 -1.33
N THR A 147 -8.29 -12.88 -1.97
CA THR A 147 -8.54 -14.16 -1.29
C THR A 147 -7.26 -14.97 -1.18
N VAL A 148 -6.63 -14.90 0.00
CA VAL A 148 -5.39 -15.61 0.30
C VAL A 148 -5.69 -16.73 1.30
N ASN A 149 -5.28 -17.96 0.99
CA ASN A 149 -5.51 -19.13 1.85
C ASN A 149 -6.98 -19.32 2.26
N GLY A 150 -7.92 -19.00 1.37
CA GLY A 150 -9.36 -19.10 1.62
C GLY A 150 -9.95 -17.99 2.50
N GLN A 151 -9.16 -16.98 2.87
CA GLN A 151 -9.63 -15.78 3.56
C GLN A 151 -9.57 -14.57 2.63
N THR A 152 -10.69 -13.88 2.46
CA THR A 152 -10.74 -12.62 1.72
C THR A 152 -10.28 -11.47 2.62
N LEU A 153 -9.16 -10.87 2.25
CA LEU A 153 -8.53 -9.73 2.93
C LEU A 153 -9.04 -8.40 2.36
N SER A 154 -8.53 -7.28 2.90
CA SER A 154 -8.83 -5.93 2.42
C SER A 154 -7.73 -5.42 1.48
N PRO A 155 -8.05 -4.54 0.52
CA PRO A 155 -7.03 -3.88 -0.28
C PRO A 155 -6.21 -2.90 0.59
N VAL A 156 -4.90 -2.96 0.45
CA VAL A 156 -3.98 -1.94 0.97
C VAL A 156 -3.23 -1.35 -0.21
N ILE A 157 -3.42 -0.05 -0.46
CA ILE A 157 -2.73 0.65 -1.52
C ILE A 157 -1.34 1.02 -0.99
N LEU A 158 -0.29 0.52 -1.64
CA LEU A 158 1.09 0.87 -1.27
C LEU A 158 1.64 1.89 -2.26
N PHE A 159 2.25 2.95 -1.75
CA PHE A 159 2.83 4.01 -2.55
C PHE A 159 4.31 4.17 -2.26
N GLN A 160 5.11 4.19 -3.33
CA GLN A 160 6.53 4.45 -3.30
C GLN A 160 6.76 5.92 -3.65
N GLN A 161 7.38 6.63 -2.72
CA GLN A 161 7.91 7.97 -2.96
C GLN A 161 9.41 7.86 -3.26
N ASN A 162 9.80 8.30 -4.47
CA ASN A 162 11.16 8.18 -4.97
C ASN A 162 11.63 9.50 -5.63
N GLN A 163 11.43 10.63 -4.96
CA GLN A 163 11.84 11.94 -5.47
C GLN A 163 13.37 12.09 -5.54
N GLU A 164 13.85 13.07 -6.31
CA GLU A 164 15.29 13.34 -6.45
C GLU A 164 15.88 13.79 -5.10
N ASN A 165 17.01 13.19 -4.69
CA ASN A 165 17.64 13.47 -3.39
C ASN A 165 18.68 14.61 -3.45
N SER A 166 18.89 15.25 -4.61
CA SER A 166 20.00 16.18 -4.84
C SER A 166 19.80 17.58 -4.22
N GLN A 167 18.56 17.96 -3.88
CA GLN A 167 18.21 19.32 -3.44
C GLN A 167 17.65 19.39 -2.01
N GLY A 168 17.85 18.34 -1.20
CA GLY A 168 17.40 18.28 0.19
C GLY A 168 15.95 17.80 0.36
N ALA A 169 15.48 17.76 1.61
CA ALA A 169 14.24 17.07 1.99
C ALA A 169 12.95 17.63 1.36
N THR A 170 12.98 18.85 0.84
CA THR A 170 11.79 19.58 0.36
C THR A 170 11.62 19.47 -1.14
N ALA A 171 12.73 19.30 -1.84
CA ALA A 171 12.70 18.83 -3.21
C ALA A 171 12.19 17.38 -3.31
N GLN A 172 12.01 16.73 -2.16
CA GLN A 172 11.47 15.38 -2.08
C GLN A 172 9.99 15.33 -1.74
N ASP A 173 9.33 16.46 -1.53
CA ASP A 173 7.91 16.50 -1.21
C ASP A 173 7.07 16.10 -2.43
N ILE A 174 5.98 15.39 -2.21
CA ILE A 174 5.02 15.01 -3.26
C ILE A 174 3.61 15.38 -2.82
N PHE A 175 2.73 15.64 -3.80
CA PHE A 175 1.32 15.87 -3.54
C PHE A 175 0.50 14.81 -4.28
N GLY A 176 -0.40 14.15 -3.56
CA GLY A 176 -1.24 13.09 -4.11
C GLY A 176 -2.72 13.36 -3.87
N TRP A 177 -3.53 13.07 -4.87
CA TRP A 177 -4.98 12.96 -4.75
C TRP A 177 -5.40 11.66 -5.40
N GLY A 178 -6.43 11.02 -4.86
CA GLY A 178 -7.02 9.89 -5.52
C GLY A 178 -8.44 9.63 -5.08
N ALA A 179 -9.15 8.85 -5.89
CA ALA A 179 -10.48 8.40 -5.55
C ALA A 179 -10.67 6.95 -6.00
N VAL A 180 -11.36 6.19 -5.16
CA VAL A 180 -11.90 4.88 -5.52
C VAL A 180 -13.39 5.02 -5.73
N THR A 181 -13.90 4.57 -6.86
CA THR A 181 -15.33 4.50 -7.15
C THR A 181 -15.74 3.05 -7.32
N LEU A 182 -16.72 2.59 -6.53
CA LEU A 182 -17.43 1.34 -6.78
C LEU A 182 -18.67 1.64 -7.62
N TRP A 183 -18.80 1.03 -8.79
CA TRP A 183 -19.90 1.31 -9.71
C TRP A 183 -20.33 0.06 -10.46
N ASN A 184 -21.39 0.19 -11.25
CA ASN A 184 -22.00 -0.90 -12.00
C ASN A 184 -21.82 -0.67 -13.49
N SER A 185 -21.00 -1.51 -14.11
CA SER A 185 -20.65 -1.48 -15.53
C SER A 185 -21.83 -1.79 -16.43
N ASP A 186 -22.72 -2.70 -16.03
CA ASP A 186 -23.94 -3.04 -16.79
C ASP A 186 -24.88 -1.84 -16.97
N THR A 187 -24.95 -0.96 -15.96
CA THR A 187 -25.77 0.27 -16.03
C THR A 187 -25.03 1.49 -16.59
N GLY A 188 -23.71 1.41 -16.73
CA GLY A 188 -22.86 2.50 -17.23
C GLY A 188 -22.82 3.77 -16.35
N THR A 189 -23.28 3.73 -15.10
CA THR A 189 -23.43 4.94 -14.26
C THR A 189 -22.29 5.15 -13.27
N TYR A 190 -21.07 5.36 -13.79
CA TYR A 190 -19.90 5.74 -12.99
C TYR A 190 -20.16 6.96 -12.08
N ALA A 191 -20.84 7.99 -12.60
CA ALA A 191 -21.12 9.23 -11.87
C ALA A 191 -21.98 9.05 -10.60
N ASN A 192 -22.75 7.95 -10.52
CA ASN A 192 -23.58 7.60 -9.37
C ASN A 192 -22.95 6.50 -8.50
N GLY A 193 -21.70 6.12 -8.79
CA GLY A 193 -20.96 5.13 -8.01
C GLY A 193 -20.69 5.59 -6.58
N LEU A 194 -20.44 4.62 -5.70
CA LEU A 194 -20.01 4.89 -4.34
C LEU A 194 -18.54 5.29 -4.35
N LYS A 195 -18.27 6.56 -4.04
CA LYS A 195 -16.95 7.17 -4.11
C LYS A 195 -16.31 7.31 -2.73
N PHE A 196 -15.02 7.02 -2.66
CA PHE A 196 -14.15 7.23 -1.50
C PHE A 196 -12.95 8.05 -1.94
N GLU A 197 -12.66 9.16 -1.26
CA GLU A 197 -11.62 10.11 -1.69
C GLU A 197 -10.44 10.18 -0.71
N PHE A 198 -9.23 10.07 -1.26
CA PHE A 198 -7.99 10.42 -0.60
C PHE A 198 -7.65 11.87 -0.95
N ALA A 199 -8.00 12.78 -0.03
CA ALA A 199 -7.92 14.21 -0.26
C ALA A 199 -7.46 14.99 0.97
N GLY A 200 -6.92 16.18 0.70
CA GLY A 200 -6.48 17.14 1.72
C GLY A 200 -7.62 17.66 2.62
N PRO A 201 -7.26 18.26 3.78
CA PRO A 201 -8.20 18.59 4.85
C PRO A 201 -9.06 19.84 4.61
N THR A 202 -8.84 20.63 3.55
CA THR A 202 -9.53 21.93 3.34
C THR A 202 -10.64 21.89 2.28
N ARG A 203 -11.17 20.70 1.97
CA ARG A 203 -12.43 20.55 1.22
C ARG A 203 -13.55 21.30 1.95
N THR A 204 -13.98 22.43 1.41
CA THR A 204 -15.12 23.20 1.91
C THR A 204 -16.31 23.03 0.98
N GLY A 205 -17.45 22.59 1.51
CA GLY A 205 -18.76 22.81 0.86
C GLY A 205 -19.40 21.68 0.04
N ALA A 206 -18.85 20.47 -0.01
CA ALA A 206 -19.53 19.32 -0.62
C ALA A 206 -19.65 18.15 0.37
N ALA A 207 -20.84 17.55 0.47
CA ALA A 207 -21.01 16.29 1.18
C ALA A 207 -20.13 15.21 0.53
N TRP A 208 -19.56 14.32 1.36
CA TRP A 208 -18.61 13.25 1.02
C TRP A 208 -19.12 12.19 0.02
N ASN A 209 -20.19 12.46 -0.73
CA ASN A 209 -20.87 11.56 -1.66
C ASN A 209 -21.32 12.24 -2.98
N THR A 210 -20.70 13.34 -3.39
CA THR A 210 -21.02 14.02 -4.66
C THR A 210 -19.90 13.86 -5.68
N PRO A 211 -20.20 13.55 -6.96
CA PRO A 211 -19.20 13.47 -8.02
C PRO A 211 -18.56 14.85 -8.26
N TYR A 212 -17.23 14.87 -8.23
CA TYR A 212 -16.38 16.06 -8.37
C TYR A 212 -16.38 16.59 -9.82
N THR A 213 -16.46 17.91 -10.00
CA THR A 213 -16.57 18.58 -11.32
C THR A 213 -15.54 19.69 -11.60
N GLY A 214 -14.45 19.81 -10.83
CA GLY A 214 -13.37 20.73 -11.20
C GLY A 214 -12.28 20.88 -10.16
N ASP A 215 -11.03 20.83 -10.62
CA ASP A 215 -9.73 20.74 -9.90
C ASP A 215 -9.35 21.94 -9.01
N GLY A 216 -10.28 22.86 -8.73
CA GLY A 216 -10.13 23.96 -7.77
C GLY A 216 -8.96 24.93 -7.94
N ILE A 217 -8.08 24.76 -8.94
CA ILE A 217 -6.80 25.45 -9.05
C ILE A 217 -6.84 26.44 -10.22
N ALA A 218 -6.71 27.73 -9.91
CA ALA A 218 -6.31 28.71 -10.90
C ALA A 218 -4.87 28.41 -11.35
N ALA A 219 -4.66 28.24 -12.65
CA ALA A 219 -3.44 27.77 -13.32
C ALA A 219 -2.18 28.67 -13.21
N ALA A 220 -2.02 29.48 -12.16
CA ALA A 220 -0.96 30.50 -12.12
C ALA A 220 -0.43 30.80 -10.70
N ASP A 221 0.45 29.97 -10.14
CA ASP A 221 1.56 30.46 -9.30
C ASP A 221 2.66 29.40 -9.09
N PRO A 222 3.73 29.37 -9.89
CA PRO A 222 4.82 28.39 -9.75
C PRO A 222 5.85 28.72 -8.64
N ALA A 223 5.76 29.84 -7.93
CA ALA A 223 6.94 30.43 -7.26
C ALA A 223 6.94 30.50 -5.72
N ASN A 224 5.87 30.10 -5.01
CA ASN A 224 5.81 30.20 -3.53
C ASN A 224 5.56 28.86 -2.80
N PHE A 225 5.97 27.75 -3.41
CA PHE A 225 5.74 26.37 -2.94
C PHE A 225 6.61 25.89 -1.75
N ILE A 226 6.98 26.78 -0.83
CA ILE A 226 7.93 26.48 0.25
C ILE A 226 7.26 26.57 1.64
N HIS A 227 7.17 25.41 2.31
CA HIS A 227 7.20 25.16 3.77
C HIS A 227 6.09 25.59 4.72
N SER A 228 5.11 26.41 4.37
CA SER A 228 4.09 26.80 5.36
C SER A 228 2.75 26.14 5.08
N ALA A 229 2.42 25.15 5.91
CA ALA A 229 1.07 24.80 6.35
C ALA A 229 -0.05 24.80 5.29
N ALA A 230 -0.50 23.61 4.90
CA ALA A 230 -1.92 23.26 4.68
C ALA A 230 -2.82 24.13 3.75
N ALA A 231 -2.34 25.18 3.08
CA ALA A 231 -3.21 26.27 2.66
C ALA A 231 -3.27 26.57 1.15
N VAL A 232 -2.48 25.91 0.28
CA VAL A 232 -2.45 26.29 -1.15
C VAL A 232 -2.97 25.22 -2.11
N ASN A 233 -3.07 23.95 -1.70
CA ASN A 233 -3.66 22.88 -2.51
C ASN A 233 -4.64 22.07 -1.67
N GLY A 234 -5.78 22.67 -1.31
CA GLY A 234 -6.65 22.12 -0.27
C GLY A 234 -7.22 20.71 -0.50
N GLU A 235 -7.05 20.20 -1.71
CA GLU A 235 -7.56 18.91 -2.17
C GLU A 235 -6.48 17.84 -2.26
N TYR A 236 -5.19 18.19 -2.38
CA TYR A 236 -4.11 17.21 -2.41
C TYR A 236 -3.58 16.93 -1.01
N VAL A 237 -3.27 15.66 -0.77
CA VAL A 237 -2.55 15.20 0.41
C VAL A 237 -1.06 15.48 0.24
N PHE A 238 -0.45 16.05 1.27
CA PHE A 238 0.98 16.32 1.33
C PHE A 238 1.75 15.09 1.80
N GLY A 239 2.64 14.56 0.95
CA GLY A 239 3.62 13.53 1.28
C GLY A 239 4.98 14.17 1.49
N ALA A 240 5.37 14.37 2.75
CA ALA A 240 6.64 14.98 3.10
C ALA A 240 7.81 14.08 2.65
N GLY A 241 8.85 14.64 2.04
CA GLY A 241 10.09 13.91 1.78
C GLY A 241 10.77 13.45 3.07
N ARG A 242 10.67 14.28 4.11
CA ARG A 242 11.09 13.96 5.46
C ARG A 242 10.18 14.62 6.48
N GLU A 243 9.78 13.85 7.49
CA GLU A 243 8.95 14.35 8.57
C GLU A 243 9.51 14.00 9.95
N CYS A 244 9.09 14.78 10.94
CA CYS A 244 9.38 14.54 12.34
C CYS A 244 8.07 14.63 13.13
N LEU A 245 8.03 14.06 14.33
CA LEU A 245 6.83 14.07 15.17
C LEU A 245 7.10 14.77 16.50
N ASP A 246 6.08 15.43 17.04
CA ASP A 246 6.08 15.90 18.42
C ASP A 246 5.79 14.76 19.42
N ALA A 247 5.65 15.09 20.71
CA ALA A 247 5.36 14.12 21.76
C ALA A 247 3.99 13.42 21.60
N ALA A 248 3.05 14.05 20.89
CA ALA A 248 1.72 13.53 20.64
C ALA A 248 1.63 12.71 19.33
N GLY A 249 2.73 12.61 18.57
CA GLY A 249 2.76 11.93 17.28
C GLY A 249 2.28 12.81 16.12
N VAL A 250 2.14 14.12 16.33
CA VAL A 250 1.71 15.05 15.29
C VAL A 250 2.90 15.42 14.41
N PRO A 251 2.77 15.41 13.06
CA PRO A 251 3.82 15.88 12.17
C PRO A 251 4.24 17.33 12.47
N VAL A 252 5.54 17.54 12.61
CA VAL A 252 6.20 18.83 12.80
C VAL A 252 7.44 18.93 11.92
N ALA A 253 7.87 20.15 11.63
CA ALA A 253 9.14 20.38 10.95
C ALA A 253 10.32 19.78 11.76
N CYS A 254 11.33 19.24 11.08
CA CYS A 254 12.43 18.55 11.74
C CYS A 254 13.43 19.46 12.46
N ASP A 255 13.34 20.77 12.26
CA ASP A 255 14.04 21.81 13.00
C ASP A 255 13.16 22.45 14.09
N SER A 256 11.90 22.02 14.23
CA SER A 256 10.97 22.51 15.25
C SER A 256 11.49 22.21 16.66
N PRO A 257 11.38 23.15 17.61
CA PRO A 257 11.67 22.88 19.02
C PRO A 257 10.68 21.88 19.65
N LEU A 258 9.55 21.60 18.98
CA LEU A 258 8.56 20.61 19.42
C LEU A 258 8.92 19.18 18.98
N ARG A 259 9.97 19.00 18.17
CA ARG A 259 10.39 17.68 17.69
C ARG A 259 10.77 16.77 18.86
N VAL A 260 10.14 15.61 18.93
CA VAL A 260 10.48 14.52 19.86
C VAL A 260 10.96 13.27 19.12
N TYR A 261 10.37 12.97 17.96
CA TYR A 261 10.71 11.76 17.19
C TYR A 261 11.19 12.08 15.76
N PRO A 262 12.15 11.30 15.24
CA PRO A 262 12.95 10.31 15.98
C PRO A 262 13.87 10.97 17.02
N ALA A 263 14.22 10.25 18.08
CA ALA A 263 15.04 10.79 19.18
C ALA A 263 16.45 11.23 18.74
N SER A 264 16.93 10.67 17.63
CA SER A 264 18.19 11.03 16.99
C SER A 264 18.05 11.00 15.47
N GLY A 265 18.95 11.72 14.78
CA GLY A 265 18.95 11.79 13.32
C GLY A 265 18.14 12.96 12.74
N PRO A 266 18.06 13.04 11.40
CA PRO A 266 17.50 14.19 10.71
C PRO A 266 15.96 14.16 10.55
N GLY A 267 15.30 13.05 10.90
CA GLY A 267 13.86 12.83 10.70
C GLY A 267 13.55 11.46 10.09
N PHE A 268 12.27 11.13 9.98
CA PHE A 268 11.77 9.99 9.21
C PHE A 268 11.82 10.34 7.73
N ASN A 269 12.73 9.69 7.00
CA ASN A 269 12.81 9.84 5.56
C ASN A 269 11.68 9.03 4.90
N GLN A 270 10.83 9.67 4.11
CA GLN A 270 9.79 8.99 3.32
C GLN A 270 10.23 8.75 1.88
N ASN A 271 11.25 9.46 1.42
CA ASN A 271 11.90 9.19 0.14
C ASN A 271 12.83 7.97 0.23
N LEU A 272 12.26 6.76 0.33
CA LEU A 272 12.98 5.51 0.57
C LEU A 272 13.63 4.91 -0.69
N GLY A 273 13.53 5.60 -1.82
CA GLY A 273 14.15 5.21 -3.08
C GLY A 273 13.36 4.17 -3.87
N ALA A 274 13.97 3.69 -4.95
CA ALA A 274 13.35 2.81 -5.95
C ALA A 274 12.99 1.39 -5.47
N ASN A 275 13.32 1.00 -4.23
CA ASN A 275 13.20 -0.39 -3.76
C ASN A 275 12.27 -0.58 -2.56
N GLN A 276 11.68 0.49 -2.00
CA GLN A 276 10.82 0.39 -0.84
C GLN A 276 9.56 1.25 -0.98
N PHE A 277 8.45 0.77 -0.46
CA PHE A 277 7.23 1.55 -0.30
C PHE A 277 7.36 2.48 0.91
N ALA A 278 6.91 3.72 0.76
CA ALA A 278 6.91 4.73 1.80
C ALA A 278 5.61 4.69 2.62
N TYR A 279 4.48 4.45 1.93
CA TYR A 279 3.15 4.52 2.55
C TYR A 279 2.30 3.30 2.28
N GLY A 280 1.45 2.97 3.26
CA GLY A 280 0.29 2.11 3.09
C GLY A 280 -0.98 2.94 3.32
N ILE A 281 -1.95 2.83 2.42
CA ILE A 281 -3.16 3.64 2.41
C ILE A 281 -4.36 2.70 2.43
N VAL A 282 -5.30 2.94 3.35
CA VAL A 282 -6.48 2.10 3.56
C VAL A 282 -7.72 2.93 3.86
N SER A 283 -8.89 2.48 3.43
CA SER A 283 -10.17 3.09 3.81
C SER A 283 -11.05 2.03 4.51
N PRO A 284 -11.35 2.19 5.81
CA PRO A 284 -12.27 1.31 6.52
C PRO A 284 -13.68 1.25 5.90
N GLU A 285 -14.16 2.37 5.37
CA GLU A 285 -15.46 2.52 4.73
C GLU A 285 -15.50 1.75 3.40
N LEU A 286 -14.48 1.90 2.56
CA LEU A 286 -14.30 1.11 1.34
C LEU A 286 -14.21 -0.39 1.66
N ASN A 287 -13.41 -0.77 2.66
CA ASN A 287 -13.26 -2.16 3.08
C ASN A 287 -14.59 -2.76 3.53
N THR A 288 -15.42 -1.98 4.21
CA THR A 288 -16.76 -2.39 4.64
C THR A 288 -17.68 -2.61 3.44
N ALA A 289 -17.68 -1.70 2.47
CA ALA A 289 -18.47 -1.83 1.25
C ALA A 289 -18.07 -3.06 0.42
N LEU A 290 -16.76 -3.26 0.23
CA LEU A 290 -16.21 -4.42 -0.48
C LEU A 290 -16.55 -5.73 0.25
N ALA A 291 -16.40 -5.79 1.57
CA ALA A 291 -16.75 -6.97 2.35
C ALA A 291 -18.23 -7.35 2.20
N ALA A 292 -19.14 -6.36 2.21
CA ALA A 292 -20.56 -6.60 1.99
C ALA A 292 -20.84 -7.18 0.59
N CYS A 293 -20.20 -6.63 -0.44
CA CYS A 293 -20.31 -7.11 -1.81
C CYS A 293 -19.72 -8.51 -2.00
N PHE A 294 -18.56 -8.80 -1.42
CA PHE A 294 -17.93 -10.12 -1.52
C PHE A 294 -18.68 -11.21 -0.77
N ALA A 295 -19.35 -10.87 0.34
CA ALA A 295 -20.20 -11.78 1.09
C ALA A 295 -21.48 -12.15 0.32
N ASN A 296 -22.06 -11.22 -0.45
CA ASN A 296 -23.29 -11.44 -1.21
C ASN A 296 -23.19 -10.88 -2.64
N PRO A 297 -22.41 -11.52 -3.55
CA PRO A 297 -22.16 -10.97 -4.89
C PRO A 297 -23.43 -10.74 -5.71
N ALA A 298 -24.43 -11.63 -5.58
CA ALA A 298 -25.70 -11.53 -6.31
C ALA A 298 -26.56 -10.31 -5.90
N SER A 299 -26.29 -9.73 -4.73
CA SER A 299 -27.01 -8.56 -4.21
C SER A 299 -26.15 -7.30 -4.19
N CYS A 300 -24.89 -7.38 -4.63
CA CYS A 300 -24.02 -6.21 -4.72
C CYS A 300 -24.52 -5.31 -5.86
N ALA A 301 -24.69 -4.02 -5.55
CA ALA A 301 -25.11 -3.05 -6.56
C ALA A 301 -23.98 -2.70 -7.55
N TYR A 302 -22.74 -3.08 -7.24
CA TYR A 302 -21.53 -2.73 -7.98
C TYR A 302 -20.86 -3.99 -8.53
N ASP A 303 -20.13 -3.84 -9.63
CA ASP A 303 -19.35 -4.91 -10.25
C ASP A 303 -17.91 -4.49 -10.57
N THR A 304 -17.60 -3.19 -10.45
CA THR A 304 -16.34 -2.59 -10.86
C THR A 304 -15.77 -1.69 -9.76
N PHE A 305 -14.46 -1.79 -9.58
CA PHE A 305 -13.63 -0.90 -8.77
C PHE A 305 -12.78 -0.07 -9.72
N SER A 306 -12.89 1.25 -9.63
CA SER A 306 -12.11 2.20 -10.42
C SER A 306 -11.29 3.11 -9.53
N LEU A 307 -10.03 3.33 -9.90
CA LEU A 307 -9.12 4.22 -9.20
C LEU A 307 -8.70 5.38 -10.10
N ASP A 308 -8.99 6.59 -9.66
CA ASP A 308 -8.49 7.83 -10.25
C ASP A 308 -7.31 8.33 -9.40
N LEU A 309 -6.18 8.62 -10.04
CA LEU A 309 -4.94 9.01 -9.36
C LEU A 309 -4.36 10.26 -10.01
N GLN A 310 -3.98 11.21 -9.15
CA GLN A 310 -3.25 12.40 -9.54
C GLN A 310 -2.06 12.63 -8.61
N LEU A 311 -0.90 12.86 -9.21
CA LEU A 311 0.33 13.20 -8.49
C LEU A 311 0.89 14.52 -9.01
N ARG A 312 1.53 15.29 -8.13
CA ARG A 312 2.26 16.51 -8.46
C ARG A 312 3.58 16.57 -7.73
N ASN A 313 4.46 17.43 -8.26
CA ASN A 313 5.83 17.61 -7.82
C ASN A 313 6.68 16.34 -7.98
N LEU A 314 6.47 15.62 -9.09
CA LEU A 314 7.32 14.49 -9.48
C LEU A 314 8.67 15.02 -9.99
N THR A 315 9.76 14.42 -9.56
CA THR A 315 11.12 14.89 -9.89
C THR A 315 12.05 13.80 -10.42
N ASN A 316 11.73 12.52 -10.21
CA ASN A 316 12.57 11.39 -10.63
C ASN A 316 11.84 10.47 -11.62
N GLY A 317 10.51 10.39 -11.53
CA GLY A 317 9.71 9.64 -12.50
C GLY A 317 9.77 8.12 -12.34
N TYR A 318 10.11 7.65 -11.15
CA TYR A 318 10.13 6.22 -10.80
C TYR A 318 9.36 6.01 -9.49
N GLU A 319 8.14 6.50 -9.42
CA GLU A 319 7.20 6.18 -8.37
C GLU A 319 6.41 4.91 -8.76
N GLN A 320 5.89 4.21 -7.75
CA GLN A 320 5.10 2.99 -7.92
C GLN A 320 3.90 3.00 -6.99
N MET A 321 2.77 2.51 -7.50
CA MET A 321 1.56 2.29 -6.71
C MET A 321 0.99 0.91 -7.01
N ILE A 322 0.69 0.17 -5.94
CA ILE A 322 0.17 -1.19 -6.01
C ILE A 322 -0.98 -1.40 -5.03
N ILE A 323 -1.77 -2.46 -5.23
CA ILE A 323 -2.68 -3.01 -4.23
C ILE A 323 -2.11 -4.35 -3.76
N ARG A 324 -1.94 -4.48 -2.45
CA ARG A 324 -1.59 -5.72 -1.77
C ARG A 324 -2.73 -6.17 -0.88
N ALA A 325 -2.96 -7.48 -0.80
CA ALA A 325 -3.92 -8.04 0.15
C ALA A 325 -3.42 -7.82 1.59
N GLY A 326 -4.25 -7.25 2.46
CA GLY A 326 -3.82 -6.92 3.80
C GLY A 326 -4.89 -6.98 4.87
N SER A 327 -4.41 -6.91 6.11
CA SER A 327 -5.23 -6.92 7.33
C SER A 327 -4.78 -5.83 8.29
N ILE A 328 -5.71 -5.37 9.12
CA ILE A 328 -5.41 -4.50 10.25
C ILE A 328 -5.43 -5.38 11.50
N ALA A 329 -4.29 -5.48 12.19
CA ALA A 329 -4.18 -6.29 13.39
C ALA A 329 -3.38 -5.57 14.48
N ARG A 330 -3.56 -6.01 15.73
CA ARG A 330 -2.63 -5.63 16.80
C ARG A 330 -1.29 -6.31 16.51
N VAL A 331 -0.28 -5.52 16.16
CA VAL A 331 1.10 -6.01 16.05
C VAL A 331 1.49 -6.58 17.41
N PRO A 332 1.84 -7.87 17.52
CA PRO A 332 2.26 -8.45 18.78
C PRO A 332 3.41 -7.62 19.35
N GLU A 333 3.30 -7.23 20.62
CA GLU A 333 4.40 -6.53 21.29
C GLU A 333 5.71 -7.31 21.09
N PRO A 334 6.83 -6.64 20.82
CA PRO A 334 8.08 -7.33 20.55
C PRO A 334 8.39 -8.32 21.66
N ALA A 335 8.84 -9.51 21.29
CA ALA A 335 9.16 -10.61 22.21
C ALA A 335 10.18 -10.22 23.31
N THR A 336 10.77 -9.02 23.23
CA THR A 336 11.56 -8.38 24.27
C THR A 336 10.80 -8.17 25.57
N LEU A 337 9.49 -7.91 25.56
CA LEU A 337 8.70 -7.81 26.81
C LEU A 337 8.51 -9.19 27.45
N LEU A 338 8.29 -10.22 26.64
CA LEU A 338 8.31 -11.60 27.09
C LEU A 338 9.69 -11.97 27.63
N LEU A 339 10.77 -11.59 26.94
CA LEU A 339 12.15 -11.86 27.35
C LEU A 339 12.51 -11.12 28.64
N LEU A 340 12.04 -9.88 28.81
CA LEU A 340 12.18 -9.09 30.02
C LEU A 340 11.41 -9.73 31.17
N GLY A 341 10.17 -10.16 30.93
CA GLY A 341 9.35 -10.90 31.89
C GLY A 341 10.03 -12.19 32.35
N LEU A 342 10.53 -12.98 31.41
CA LEU A 342 11.29 -14.21 31.70
C LEU A 342 12.63 -13.89 32.40
N GLY A 343 13.31 -12.81 32.03
CA GLY A 343 14.53 -12.33 32.68
C GLY A 343 14.30 -11.95 34.14
N LEU A 344 13.22 -11.22 34.44
CA LEU A 344 12.82 -10.85 35.80
C LEU A 344 12.42 -12.06 36.64
N ILE A 345 11.70 -13.03 36.06
CA ILE A 345 11.37 -14.30 36.72
C ILE A 345 12.64 -15.11 37.00
N GLY A 346 13.58 -15.15 36.05
CA GLY A 346 14.88 -15.80 36.22
C GLY A 346 15.71 -15.18 37.36
N LEU A 347 15.76 -13.84 37.43
CA LEU A 347 16.43 -13.09 38.50
C LEU A 347 15.77 -13.33 39.88
N ALA A 348 14.44 -13.34 39.95
CA ALA A 348 13.71 -13.64 41.17
C ALA A 348 13.88 -15.10 41.63
N GLY A 349 13.99 -16.05 40.68
CA GLY A 349 14.30 -17.44 40.96
C GLY A 349 15.72 -17.64 41.48
N PHE A 350 16.69 -16.89 40.95
CA PHE A 350 18.09 -16.96 41.38
C PHE A 350 18.30 -16.29 42.75
N SER A 351 17.63 -15.16 43.03
CA SER A 351 17.75 -14.47 44.32
C SER A 351 17.23 -15.31 45.49
N ARG A 352 16.17 -16.11 45.30
CA ARG A 352 15.65 -17.03 46.33
C ARG A 352 16.61 -18.15 46.72
N ARG A 353 17.58 -18.53 45.87
CA ARG A 353 18.59 -19.55 46.23
C ARG A 353 19.68 -19.01 47.18
N LYS A 354 19.89 -17.69 47.26
CA LYS A 354 20.92 -17.10 48.14
C LYS A 354 20.48 -16.87 49.59
N PHE A 355 19.18 -16.91 49.88
CA PHE A 355 18.64 -16.72 51.25
C PHE A 355 18.45 -18.02 52.04
N LYS A 356 18.84 -19.18 51.49
CA LYS A 356 19.00 -20.43 52.24
C LYS A 356 20.48 -20.64 52.55
N LYS A 357 21.03 -19.84 53.46
CA LYS A 357 22.25 -20.15 54.21
C LYS A 357 22.05 -19.77 55.65
#